data_AF-A0A8J6UN72-F1
#
_entry.id   AF-A0A8J6UN72-F1
#
_cell.length_a   1.000
_cell.length_b   1.000
_cell.length_c   1.000
_cell.angle_alpha   90.00
_cell.angle_beta   90.00
_cell.angle_gamma   90.00
#
_symmetry.space_group_name_H-M   'P 1'
#
loop_
_entity.id
_entity.type
_entity.pdbx_description
1 polymer ?
#
loop_
_entity_poly.entity_id
_entity_poly.type
_entity_poly.pdbx_seq_one_letter_code
_entity_poly.pdbx_strand_id
1 'polypeptide(L)' 'MTTLFQPIRSVANGLGLAWWARVETRQPDVTYWFGPYVRRSSLEEALPPFLADLRSEGAVEVNHALLRTRRSEPFTISAD' A
#
# COMPACT_ATOMS: atom_id res chain seq x y z
N MET A 1 -3.92 -25.18 -8.99
CA MET A 1 -2.52 -24.70 -9.02
C MET A 1 -2.47 -23.39 -8.25
N THR A 2 -2.34 -23.45 -6.92
CA THR A 2 -2.48 -22.28 -6.03
C THR A 2 -1.19 -22.06 -5.24
N THR A 3 -0.33 -21.22 -5.82
CA THR A 3 0.55 -20.19 -5.22
C THR A 3 1.16 -20.46 -3.83
N LEU A 4 2.23 -21.25 -3.80
CA LEU A 4 3.11 -21.52 -2.63
C LEU A 4 3.84 -20.30 -2.00
N PHE A 5 3.58 -19.06 -2.44
CA PHE A 5 4.29 -17.86 -1.97
C PHE A 5 3.50 -16.95 -1.00
N GLN A 6 2.29 -17.34 -0.60
CA GLN A 6 1.49 -16.59 0.39
C GLN A 6 2.12 -16.44 1.80
N PRO A 7 2.92 -17.37 2.37
CA PRO A 7 3.26 -17.27 3.79
C PRO A 7 4.30 -16.17 4.10
N ILE A 8 5.17 -15.82 3.16
CA ILE A 8 6.30 -14.91 3.42
C ILE A 8 5.80 -13.48 3.70
N ARG A 9 4.77 -13.03 2.98
CA ARG A 9 4.18 -11.70 3.15
C ARG A 9 3.41 -11.58 4.47
N SER A 10 2.65 -12.59 4.85
CA SER A 10 1.95 -12.62 6.15
C SER A 10 2.93 -12.66 7.33
N VAL A 11 4.04 -13.41 7.22
CA VAL A 11 5.07 -13.44 8.27
C VAL A 11 5.79 -12.10 8.38
N ALA A 12 6.20 -11.48 7.27
CA ALA A 12 6.84 -10.16 7.29
C ALA A 12 5.92 -9.07 7.87
N ASN A 13 4.62 -9.12 7.57
CA ASN A 13 3.64 -8.21 8.16
C ASN A 13 3.45 -8.48 9.67
N GLY A 14 3.34 -9.75 10.08
CA GLY A 14 3.27 -10.14 11.50
C GLY A 14 4.49 -9.71 12.31
N LEU A 15 5.67 -9.68 11.69
CA LEU A 15 6.93 -9.23 12.30
C LEU A 15 7.16 -7.71 12.23
N GLY A 16 6.34 -6.94 11.49
CA GLY A 16 6.51 -5.48 11.33
C GLY A 16 7.70 -5.07 10.48
N LEU A 17 8.20 -6.02 9.69
CA LEU A 17 9.25 -5.80 8.71
C LEU A 17 8.68 -5.53 7.32
N ALA A 18 7.36 -5.62 7.17
CA ALA A 18 6.67 -5.27 5.95
C ALA A 18 6.72 -3.77 5.67
N TRP A 19 7.05 -3.46 4.43
CA TRP A 19 6.94 -2.15 3.84
C TRP A 19 5.52 -1.93 3.31
N TRP A 20 5.01 -0.75 3.62
CA TRP A 20 3.71 -0.26 3.22
C TRP A 20 3.86 1.13 2.62
N ALA A 21 3.12 1.39 1.55
CA ALA A 21 2.92 2.74 1.04
C ALA A 21 1.57 3.25 1.55
N ARG A 22 1.62 4.33 2.33
CA ARG A 22 0.44 5.12 2.68
C ARG A 22 0.22 6.11 1.56
N VAL A 23 -0.89 6.01 0.86
CA VAL A 23 -1.26 6.92 -0.23
C VAL A 23 -2.48 7.70 0.22
N GLU A 24 -2.33 9.01 0.34
CA GLU A 24 -3.35 9.94 0.79
C GLU A 24 -3.81 10.75 -0.42
N THR A 25 -5.09 10.68 -0.74
CA THR A 25 -5.74 11.50 -1.77
C THR A 25 -6.55 12.59 -1.09
N ARG A 26 -6.69 13.78 -1.70
CA ARG A 26 -7.42 14.89 -1.09
C ARG A 26 -8.84 15.04 -1.60
N GLN A 27 -9.09 14.64 -2.84
CA GLN A 27 -10.42 14.58 -3.43
C GLN A 27 -10.55 13.28 -4.22
N PRO A 28 -11.31 12.29 -3.69
CA PRO A 28 -11.87 12.22 -2.33
C PRO A 28 -10.78 12.11 -1.24
N ASP A 29 -11.07 12.52 0.00
CA ASP A 29 -10.12 12.40 1.13
C ASP A 29 -10.06 10.94 1.60
N VAL A 30 -9.10 10.19 1.06
CA VAL A 30 -8.99 8.75 1.27
C VAL A 30 -7.52 8.39 1.50
N THR A 31 -7.29 7.56 2.52
CA THR A 31 -5.99 6.95 2.76
C THR A 31 -6.01 5.48 2.32
N TYR A 32 -5.25 5.16 1.27
CA TYR A 32 -5.00 3.81 0.79
C TYR A 32 -3.68 3.26 1.33
N TRP A 33 -3.70 2.01 1.81
CA TRP A 33 -2.52 1.29 2.25
C TRP A 33 -2.14 0.22 1.24
N PHE A 34 -1.07 0.47 0.50
CA PHE A 34 -0.57 -0.44 -0.53
C PHE A 34 0.59 -1.30 0.01
N GLY A 35 0.38 -2.62 0.07
CA GLY A 35 1.32 -3.58 0.66
C GLY A 35 0.66 -4.94 0.97
N PRO A 36 1.31 -5.84 1.72
CA PRO A 36 2.65 -5.76 2.32
C PRO A 36 3.79 -6.23 1.38
N TYR A 37 4.92 -5.51 1.39
CA TYR A 37 6.15 -5.91 0.68
C TYR A 37 7.30 -6.21 1.65
N VAL A 38 8.14 -7.19 1.31
CA VAL A 38 9.32 -7.53 2.15
C VAL A 38 10.44 -6.50 1.99
N ARG A 39 10.60 -5.92 0.79
CA ARG A 39 11.65 -4.95 0.47
C ARG A 39 11.04 -3.63 0.03
N ARG A 40 11.68 -2.53 0.42
CA ARG A 40 11.31 -1.17 0.01
C ARG A 40 11.32 -1.02 -1.52
N SER A 41 12.38 -1.51 -2.18
CA SER A 41 12.54 -1.41 -3.63
C SER A 41 11.39 -2.05 -4.39
N SER A 42 10.95 -3.25 -3.99
CA SER A 42 9.82 -3.92 -4.64
C SER A 42 8.50 -3.18 -4.47
N LEU A 43 8.33 -2.46 -3.36
CA LEU A 43 7.19 -1.56 -3.16
C LEU A 43 7.33 -0.32 -4.04
N GLU A 44 8.51 0.29 -4.09
CA GLU A 44 8.82 1.47 -4.92
C GLU A 44 8.69 1.18 -6.42
N GLU A 45 8.95 -0.05 -6.87
CA GLU A 45 8.77 -0.47 -8.27
C GLU A 45 7.29 -0.70 -8.60
N ALA A 46 6.50 -1.20 -7.64
CA ALA A 46 5.08 -1.49 -7.84
C ALA A 46 4.15 -0.29 -7.54
N LEU A 47 4.64 0.74 -6.83
CA LEU A 47 3.85 1.91 -6.45
C LEU A 47 3.52 2.86 -7.63
N PRO A 48 4.43 3.20 -8.56
CA PRO A 48 4.15 4.10 -9.68
C PRO A 48 2.93 3.70 -10.54
N PRO A 49 2.74 2.43 -10.95
CA PRO A 49 1.55 2.06 -11.71
C PRO A 49 0.27 2.19 -10.86
N PHE A 50 0.31 1.88 -9.57
CA PHE A 50 -0.82 2.09 -8.66
C PHE A 50 -1.21 3.57 -8.53
N LEU A 51 -0.23 4.46 -8.38
CA LEU A 51 -0.45 5.91 -8.34
C LEU A 51 -0.94 6.47 -9.68
N ALA A 52 -0.52 5.87 -10.80
CA ALA A 52 -0.98 6.26 -12.13
C ALA A 52 -2.47 5.93 -12.31
N ASP A 53 -2.89 4.76 -11.84
CA ASP A 53 -4.29 4.31 -11.86
C ASP A 53 -5.17 5.27 -11.05
N LEU A 54 -4.81 5.56 -9.79
CA LEU A 54 -5.53 6.51 -8.93
C LEU A 54 -5.68 7.90 -9.57
N ARG A 55 -4.61 8.40 -10.19
CA ARG A 55 -4.65 9.70 -10.90
C ARG A 55 -5.54 9.65 -12.13
N SER A 56 -5.56 8.53 -12.85
CA SER A 56 -6.42 8.34 -14.01
C SER A 56 -7.90 8.22 -13.64
N GLU A 57 -8.21 7.72 -12.44
CA GLU A 57 -9.57 7.71 -11.88
C GLU A 57 -10.03 9.10 -11.40
N GLY A 58 -9.13 10.09 -11.39
CA GLY A 58 -9.44 11.47 -11.03
C GLY A 58 -9.03 11.85 -9.60
N ALA A 59 -8.22 11.05 -8.91
CA ALA A 59 -7.70 11.42 -7.59
C ALA A 59 -6.80 12.67 -7.69
N VAL A 60 -7.13 13.71 -6.91
CA VAL A 60 -6.39 14.96 -6.85
C VAL A 60 -5.48 14.99 -5.61
N GLU A 61 -4.28 15.58 -5.76
CA GLU A 61 -3.27 15.74 -4.70
C GLU A 61 -2.88 14.41 -4.02
N VAL A 62 -2.48 13.41 -4.83
CA VAL A 62 -2.02 12.10 -4.35
C VAL A 62 -0.64 12.23 -3.68
N ASN A 63 -0.62 12.18 -2.35
CA ASN A 63 0.59 12.09 -1.54
C ASN A 63 0.88 10.63 -1.21
N HIS A 64 2.16 10.25 -1.15
CA HIS A 64 2.54 8.90 -0.73
C HIS A 64 3.74 8.91 0.21
N ALA A 65 3.70 8.04 1.21
CA ALA A 65 4.78 7.83 2.16
C ALA A 65 5.09 6.33 2.30
N LEU A 66 6.36 5.98 2.25
CA LEU A 66 6.86 4.61 2.40
C LEU A 66 7.29 4.40 3.85
N LEU A 67 6.66 3.46 4.56
CA LEU A 67 7.00 3.16 5.94
C LEU A 67 6.99 1.67 6.22
N ARG A 68 7.78 1.26 7.23
CA ARG A 68 7.69 -0.09 7.80
C ARG A 68 6.70 -0.09 8.94
N THR A 69 5.67 -0.91 8.84
CA THR A 69 4.67 -1.02 9.90
C THR A 69 3.97 -2.38 9.86
N ARG A 70 3.35 -2.73 10.99
CA ARG A 70 2.38 -3.83 11.09
C ARG A 70 1.01 -3.22 10.82
N ARG A 71 0.34 -3.66 9.75
CA ARG A 71 -1.01 -3.21 9.40
C ARG A 71 -1.96 -4.39 9.36
N SER A 72 -3.16 -4.17 9.87
CA SER A 72 -4.32 -5.05 9.77
C SER A 72 -5.45 -4.26 9.12
N GLU A 73 -6.40 -4.96 8.51
CA GLU A 73 -7.58 -4.33 7.87
C GLU A 73 -8.32 -3.41 8.85
N PRO A 74 -8.91 -2.30 8.37
CA PRO A 74 -9.09 -1.91 6.96
C PRO A 74 -7.88 -1.18 6.34
N PHE A 75 -7.57 -1.51 5.07
CA PHE A 75 -6.49 -0.87 4.29
C PHE A 75 -6.93 0.35 3.50
N THR A 76 -8.23 0.58 3.41
CA THR A 76 -8.82 1.79 2.81
C THR A 76 -9.58 2.50 3.91
N ILE A 77 -9.17 3.73 4.20
CA ILE A 77 -9.82 4.58 5.20
C ILE A 77 -10.31 5.82 4.46
N SER A 78 -11.61 5.91 4.24
CA SER A 78 -12.25 7.15 3.77
C SER A 78 -12.43 8.08 4.96
N ALA A 79 -12.08 9.36 4.82
CA ALA A 79 -12.54 10.36 5.76
C ALA A 79 -14.02 10.65 5.45
N ASP A 80 -14.89 10.27 6.39
CA ASP A 80 -16.30 10.64 6.43
C ASP A 80 -16.45 12.12 6.81
#